data_AF-A0A1B1KHN4-F1
#
_entry.id   AF-A0A1B1KHN4-F1
#
_cell.length_a   1.000
_cell.length_b   1.000
_cell.length_c   1.000
_cell.angle_alpha   90.00
_cell.angle_beta   90.00
_cell.angle_gamma   90.00
#
_symmetry.space_group_name_H-M   'P 1'
#
loop_
_entity.id
_entity.type
_entity.pdbx_description
1 polymer ?
#
loop_
_entity_poly.entity_id
_entity_poly.type
_entity_poly.pdbx_seq_one_letter_code
_entity_poly.pdbx_strand_id
1 'polypeptide(L)' 'MVAFEVQWYAYGGGPAETILADFGMDAAAFFRHLAAYLEDSPPTPLRPDLVERMKGVARRRL' A
#
# COMPACT_ATOMS: atom_id res chain seq x y z
N MET A 1 0.10 -2.17 7.09
CA MET A 1 0.20 -1.54 5.75
C MET A 1 0.39 -2.57 4.66
N VAL A 2 1.51 -3.29 4.62
CA VAL A 2 1.79 -4.31 3.59
C VAL A 2 0.73 -5.40 3.52
N ALA A 3 0.37 -6.02 4.65
CA ALA A 3 -0.65 -7.08 4.66
C ALA A 3 -2.02 -6.60 4.17
N PHE A 4 -2.40 -5.37 4.54
CA PHE A 4 -3.60 -4.72 4.02
C PHE A 4 -3.51 -4.55 2.50
N GLU A 5 -2.42 -3.97 2.01
CA GLU A 5 -2.23 -3.77 0.58
C GLU A 5 -2.15 -5.11 -0.19
N VAL A 6 -1.56 -6.17 0.37
CA VAL A 6 -1.57 -7.52 -0.25
C VAL A 6 -3.00 -8.05 -0.45
N GLN A 7 -3.93 -7.71 0.44
CA GLN A 7 -5.34 -8.06 0.29
C GLN A 7 -6.06 -7.18 -0.74
N TRP A 8 -5.62 -5.92 -0.91
CA TRP A 8 -6.38 -4.89 -1.61
C TRP A 8 -5.77 -4.40 -2.93
N TYR A 9 -4.52 -4.73 -3.27
CA TYR A 9 -3.83 -4.20 -4.46
C TYR A 9 -4.57 -4.55 -5.75
N ALA A 10 -5.19 -5.73 -5.82
CA ALA A 10 -5.99 -6.17 -6.96
C ALA A 10 -7.29 -5.35 -7.14
N TYR A 11 -7.72 -4.65 -6.09
CA TYR A 11 -8.90 -3.78 -6.06
C TYR A 11 -8.53 -2.30 -5.99
N GLY A 12 -7.26 -1.94 -6.21
CA GLY A 12 -6.81 -0.54 -6.23
C GLY A 12 -6.47 0.06 -4.85
N GLY A 13 -6.18 -0.77 -3.85
CA GLY A 13 -5.64 -0.32 -2.55
C GLY A 13 -6.69 -0.08 -1.46
N GLY A 14 -7.93 -0.52 -1.67
CA GLY A 14 -8.96 -0.59 -0.63
C GLY A 14 -9.61 0.74 -0.26
N PRO A 15 -10.65 0.69 0.60
CA PRO A 15 -11.48 1.85 0.93
C PRO A 15 -10.75 2.84 1.86
N ALA A 16 -10.97 4.14 1.65
CA ALA A 16 -10.36 5.19 2.48
C ALA A 16 -10.89 5.16 3.94
N GLU A 17 -12.16 4.81 4.12
CA GLU A 17 -12.78 4.64 5.45
C GLU A 17 -12.13 3.51 6.26
N THR A 18 -11.81 2.39 5.63
CA THR A 18 -11.09 1.28 6.27
C THR A 18 -9.66 1.68 6.62
N ILE A 19 -8.98 2.40 5.72
CA ILE A 19 -7.62 2.90 6.00
C ILE A 19 -7.63 3.83 7.22
N LEU A 20 -8.60 4.73 7.31
CA LEU A 20 -8.74 5.62 8.46
C LEU A 20 -9.02 4.85 9.75
N ALA A 21 -9.94 3.88 9.71
CA ALA A 21 -10.30 3.08 10.88
C ALA A 21 -9.13 2.21 11.40
N ASP A 22 -8.40 1.56 10.49
CA ASP A 22 -7.36 0.58 10.85
C ASP A 22 -6.00 1.24 11.15
N PHE A 23 -5.68 2.37 10.49
CA PHE A 23 -4.36 3.01 10.58
C PHE A 23 -4.38 4.42 11.18
N GLY A 24 -5.56 4.99 11.47
CA GLY A 24 -5.69 6.31 12.09
C GLY A 24 -5.17 7.46 11.23
N MET A 25 -5.06 7.25 9.90
CA MET A 25 -4.54 8.23 8.96
C MET A 25 -5.39 8.25 7.68
N ASP A 26 -5.38 9.37 6.96
CA ASP A 26 -6.06 9.43 5.67
C ASP A 26 -5.38 8.55 4.61
N ALA A 27 -6.11 8.31 3.51
CA ALA A 27 -5.62 7.46 2.43
C ALA A 27 -4.32 7.98 1.80
N ALA A 28 -4.17 9.30 1.62
CA ALA A 28 -2.98 9.87 0.98
C ALA A 28 -1.73 9.72 1.87
N ALA A 29 -1.86 9.91 3.18
CA ALA A 29 -0.81 9.63 4.16
C ALA A 29 -0.44 8.14 4.14
N PHE A 30 -1.43 7.25 4.14
CA PHE A 30 -1.19 5.80 4.03
C PHE A 30 -0.40 5.43 2.79
N PHE A 31 -0.82 5.87 1.60
CA PHE A 31 -0.13 5.51 0.35
C PHE A 31 1.26 6.14 0.23
N ARG A 32 1.49 7.33 0.81
CA ARG A 32 2.85 7.90 0.91
C ARG A 32 3.77 7.04 1.77
N HIS A 33 3.31 6.64 2.96
CA HIS A 33 4.08 5.76 3.83
C HIS A 33 4.31 4.38 3.20
N LEU A 34 3.30 3.83 2.52
CA LEU A 34 3.43 2.55 1.84
C LEU A 34 4.43 2.64 0.67
N ALA A 35 4.39 3.70 -0.13
CA ALA A 35 5.32 3.91 -1.22
C ALA A 35 6.76 3.99 -0.71
N ALA A 36 7.03 4.83 0.30
CA ALA A 36 8.35 4.95 0.91
C ALA A 36 8.84 3.60 1.45
N TYR A 37 7.97 2.87 2.17
CA TYR A 37 8.30 1.55 2.70
C TYR A 37 8.64 0.53 1.60
N LEU A 38 7.95 0.54 0.47
CA LEU A 38 8.22 -0.35 -0.67
C LEU A 38 9.47 0.03 -1.46
N GLU A 39 9.97 1.27 -1.35
CA GLU A 39 11.20 1.73 -2.02
C GLU A 39 12.47 1.49 -1.18
N ASP A 40 12.43 1.73 0.13
CA ASP A 40 13.63 1.64 0.99
C ASP A 40 14.10 0.20 1.22
N SER A 41 13.18 -0.77 1.31
CA SER A 41 13.52 -2.19 1.40
C SER A 41 12.27 -3.02 1.06
N PRO A 42 12.20 -3.72 -0.08
CA PRO A 42 11.06 -4.57 -0.37
C PRO A 42 10.95 -5.61 0.74
N PRO A 43 9.82 -5.70 1.45
CA PRO A 43 9.69 -6.60 2.59
C PRO A 43 9.87 -8.03 2.12
N THR A 44 10.99 -8.66 2.44
CA THR A 44 11.18 -10.10 2.27
C THR A 44 10.15 -10.80 3.17
N PRO A 45 9.36 -11.77 2.68
CA PRO A 45 9.53 -12.57 1.47
C PRO A 45 8.62 -12.19 0.28
N LEU A 46 8.14 -10.95 0.17
CA LEU A 46 7.28 -10.57 -0.95
C LEU A 46 7.99 -10.73 -2.28
N ARG A 47 7.30 -11.35 -3.23
CA ARG A 47 7.81 -11.49 -4.60
C ARG A 47 7.95 -10.10 -5.25
N PRO A 48 9.03 -9.85 -6.02
CA PRO A 48 9.27 -8.55 -6.64
C PRO A 48 8.10 -8.05 -7.53
N ASP A 49 7.43 -8.95 -8.24
CA ASP A 49 6.29 -8.58 -9.11
C ASP A 49 5.08 -8.07 -8.32
N LEU A 50 4.87 -8.59 -7.11
CA LEU A 50 3.82 -8.10 -6.22
C LEU A 50 4.16 -6.70 -5.70
N VAL A 51 5.42 -6.49 -5.29
CA VAL A 51 5.91 -5.18 -4.84
C VAL A 51 5.71 -4.12 -5.92
N GLU A 52 6.05 -4.41 -7.17
CA GLU A 52 5.86 -3.46 -8.27
C GLU A 52 4.38 -3.13 -8.54
N ARG A 53 3.48 -4.11 -8.41
CA ARG A 53 2.03 -3.85 -8.50
C ARG A 53 1.55 -2.93 -7.39
N MET A 54 1.98 -3.17 -6.15
CA MET A 54 1.63 -2.35 -4.99
C MET A 54 2.19 -0.92 -5.12
N LYS A 55 3.42 -0.75 -5.61
CA LYS A 55 3.98 0.57 -5.94
C LYS A 55 3.13 1.29 -6.97
N GLY A 56 2.66 0.58 -8.00
CA GLY A 56 1.77 1.14 -9.02
C GLY A 56 0.39 1.53 -8.49
N VAL A 57 -0.13 0.85 -7.47
CA VAL A 57 -1.36 1.26 -6.76
C VAL A 57 -1.09 2.51 -5.92
N ALA A 58 -0.03 2.49 -5.11
CA ALA A 58 0.34 3.64 -4.28
C ALA A 58 0.50 4.92 -5.11
N ARG A 59 1.24 4.87 -6.23
CA ARG A 59 1.41 6.03 -7.13
C ARG A 59 0.10 6.54 -7.75
N ARG A 60 -0.91 5.69 -7.95
CA ARG A 60 -2.23 6.10 -8.50
C ARG A 60 -3.16 6.69 -7.46
N ARG A 61 -2.87 6.48 -6.18
CA ARG A 61 -3.69 6.92 -5.04
C ARG A 61 -3.14 8.19 -4.38
N LEU A 62 -2.03 8.69 -4.88
CA LEU A 62 -1.43 9.98 -4.56
C LEU A 62 -1.79 11.00 -5.62
#